data_AF-A0A7J7L6L4-F1
#
_entry.id   AF-A0A7J7L6L4-F1
#
_cell.length_a   1.000
_cell.length_b   1.000
_cell.length_c   1.000
_cell.angle_alpha   90.00
_cell.angle_beta   90.00
_cell.angle_gamma   90.00
#
_symmetry.space_group_name_H-M   'P 1'
#
loop_
_entity.id
_entity.type
_entity.pdbx_description
1 polymer ?
#
loop_
_entity_poly.entity_id
_entity_poly.type
_entity_poly.pdbx_seq_one_letter_code
_entity_poly.pdbx_strand_id
1 'polypeptide(L)' 'MKKLEGISQGEKKFKSEVCTIGIVQHVNLVRLYRFCSEGTKRCLVYEYMPMGSLDS' A
#
# COMPACT_ATOMS: atom_id res chain seq x y z
N MET A 1 5.51 -0.34 -7.47
CA MET A 1 5.83 -0.75 -6.08
C MET A 1 6.19 0.51 -5.31
N LYS A 2 5.47 0.82 -4.23
CA LYS A 2 5.71 2.01 -3.39
C LYS A 2 6.40 1.59 -2.11
N LYS A 3 7.57 2.19 -1.84
CA LYS A 3 8.27 2.04 -0.57
C LYS A 3 7.69 3.05 0.42
N LEU A 4 7.56 2.63 1.67
CA LEU A 4 7.07 3.48 2.75
C LEU A 4 8.25 3.82 3.66
N GLU A 5 8.69 5.07 3.61
CA GLU A 5 9.77 5.60 4.45
C GLU A 5 9.17 6.32 5.67
N GLY A 6 9.84 6.23 6.83
CA GLY A 6 9.43 6.95 8.04
C GLY A 6 8.21 6.41 8.79
N ILE A 7 7.57 5.33 8.33
CA ILE A 7 6.45 4.71 9.07
C ILE A 7 7.00 3.93 10.27
N SER A 8 6.82 4.45 11.49
CA SER A 8 7.19 3.80 12.75
C SER A 8 6.01 3.13 13.46
N GLN A 9 4.95 2.76 12.72
CA GLN A 9 3.87 1.97 13.31
C GLN A 9 4.33 0.53 13.58
N GLY A 10 4.03 0.00 14.76
CA GLY A 10 4.34 -1.40 15.10
C GLY A 10 3.77 -2.38 14.07
N GLU A 11 4.44 -3.53 13.89
CA GLU A 11 4.16 -4.50 12.82
C GLU A 11 2.67 -4.93 12.77
N LYS A 12 2.05 -5.15 13.94
CA LYS A 12 0.63 -5.49 14.04
C LYS A 12 -0.28 -4.41 13.46
N LYS A 13 0.00 -3.13 13.74
CA LYS A 13 -0.79 -2.00 13.26
C LYS A 13 -0.64 -1.86 11.74
N PHE A 14 0.58 -1.97 11.25
CA PHE A 14 0.84 -1.96 9.81
C PHE A 14 0.08 -3.06 9.07
N LYS A 15 0.17 -4.31 9.55
CA LYS A 15 -0.55 -5.44 8.96
C LYS A 15 -2.06 -5.21 8.99
N SER A 16 -2.60 -4.71 10.11
CA SER A 16 -4.03 -4.41 10.22
C SER A 16 -4.48 -3.37 9.19
N GLU A 17 -3.81 -2.23 9.11
CA GLU A 17 -4.18 -1.15 8.18
C GLU A 17 -4.10 -1.62 6.73
N VAL A 18 -3.02 -2.33 6.37
CA VAL A 18 -2.82 -2.79 4.99
C VAL A 18 -3.80 -3.91 4.63
N CYS A 19 -4.16 -4.80 5.55
CA CYS A 19 -5.23 -5.78 5.33
C CYS A 19 -6.57 -5.09 5.10
N THR A 20 -6.91 -4.08 5.91
CA THR A 20 -8.15 -3.30 5.73
C THR A 20 -8.17 -2.56 4.39
N ILE A 21 -7.06 -1.99 3.95
CA ILE A 21 -6.98 -1.34 2.62
C ILE A 21 -7.06 -2.40 1.50
N GLY A 22 -6.44 -3.56 1.69
CA GLY A 22 -6.40 -4.64 0.71
C GLY A 22 -7.75 -5.28 0.38
N ILE A 23 -8.74 -5.17 1.27
CA ILE A 23 -10.10 -5.66 1.01
C ILE A 23 -10.97 -4.66 0.24
N VAL A 24 -10.56 -3.39 0.15
CA VAL A 24 -11.36 -2.37 -0.53
C VAL A 24 -11.17 -2.52 -2.05
N GLN A 25 -12.26 -2.86 -2.74
CA GLN A 25 -12.31 -2.92 -4.19
C GLN A 25 -13.36 -1.92 -4.69
N HIS A 26 -12.91 -0.87 -5.37
CA HIS A 26 -13.78 0.18 -5.90
C HIS A 26 -13.23 0.69 -7.23
N VAL A 27 -14.11 1.07 -8.17
CA VAL A 27 -13.73 1.50 -9.54
C VAL A 27 -12.77 2.69 -9.56
N ASN A 28 -12.81 3.53 -8.53
CA ASN A 28 -11.96 4.73 -8.41
C ASN A 28 -10.76 4.54 -7.46
N LEU A 29 -10.47 3.32 -6.99
CA LEU A 29 -9.35 3.04 -6.11
C LEU A 29 -8.40 2.04 -6.76
N VAL A 30 -7.10 2.33 -6.70
CA VAL A 30 -6.06 1.39 -7.15
C VAL A 30 -6.11 0.12 -6.31
N ARG A 31 -6.20 -1.03 -6.98
CA ARG A 31 -6.22 -2.31 -6.29
C ARG A 31 -4.86 -2.61 -5.66
N LEU A 32 -4.83 -2.89 -4.36
CA LEU A 32 -3.66 -3.43 -3.69
C LEU A 32 -3.59 -4.95 -3.92
N TYR A 33 -2.48 -5.45 -4.43
CA TYR A 33 -2.26 -6.89 -4.65
C TYR A 33 -1.55 -7.55 -3.48
N ARG A 34 -0.43 -6.97 -3.04
CA ARG A 34 0.41 -7.53 -1.96
C ARG A 34 1.12 -6.42 -1.19
N PHE A 35 1.64 -6.79 -0.03
CA PHE A 35 2.54 -5.94 0.75
C PHE A 35 3.74 -6.74 1.27
N CYS A 36 4.80 -6.02 1.59
CA CYS A 36 5.97 -6.55 2.29
C CYS A 36 6.19 -5.75 3.58
N SER A 37 6.47 -6.45 4.68
CA SER A 37 6.75 -5.88 6.00
C SER A 37 7.89 -6.67 6.63
N GLU A 38 9.13 -6.24 6.38
CA GLU A 38 10.33 -6.89 6.93
C GLU A 38 11.13 -5.87 7.75
N GLY A 39 11.09 -6.01 9.08
CA GLY A 39 11.71 -5.05 10.00
C GLY A 39 11.20 -3.63 9.76
N THR A 40 12.09 -2.72 9.37
CA THR A 40 11.75 -1.33 9.04
C THR A 40 11.34 -1.14 7.58
N LYS A 41 11.57 -2.14 6.72
CA LYS A 41 11.27 -2.08 5.29
C LYS A 41 9.80 -2.42 5.06
N ARG A 42 9.07 -1.46 4.48
CA ARG A 42 7.65 -1.63 4.16
C ARG A 42 7.39 -1.25 2.72
N CYS A 43 6.68 -2.11 2.00
CA CYS A 43 6.37 -1.90 0.58
C CYS A 43 4.94 -2.30 0.25
N LEU A 44 4.34 -1.59 -0.71
CA LEU A 44 3.01 -1.87 -1.25
C LEU A 44 3.10 -2.17 -2.76
N VAL A 45 2.41 -3.22 -3.18
CA VAL A 45 2.28 -3.65 -4.57
C VAL A 45 0.84 -3.45 -4.99
N TYR A 46 0.61 -2.54 -5.93
CA TYR A 46 -0.71 -2.14 -6.43
C TYR A 46 -0.76 -2.23 -7.95
N GLU A 47 -1.97 -2.17 -8.49
CA GLU A 47 -2.22 -2.09 -9.92
C GLU A 47 -1.55 -0.87 -10.55
N TYR A 48 -0.92 -1.10 -11.70
CA TYR A 48 -0.24 -0.04 -12.42
C TYR A 48 -1.28 0.92 -13.02
N MET A 49 -1.13 2.21 -12.74
CA MET A 49 -1.95 3.27 -13.32
C MET A 49 -1.17 3.94 -14.47
N PRO A 50 -1.53 3.66 -15.74
CA PRO A 50 -0.76 4.13 -16.90
C PRO A 50 -0.80 5.64 -17.09
N MET A 51 -1.87 6.30 -16.64
CA MET A 51 -2.03 7.76 -16.76
C MET A 51 -1.37 8.55 -15.61
N GLY A 52 -0.66 7.87 -14.70
CA GLY A 52 0.09 8.54 -13.65
C GLY A 52 -0.77 9.28 -12.62
N SER A 53 -0.19 10.31 -12.01
CA SER A 53 -0.85 11.13 -10.99
C SER A 53 -1.75 12.19 -11.64
N LEU A 54 -2.90 12.46 -11.03
CA LEU A 54 -3.78 13.57 -11.42
C LEU A 54 -3.21 14.94 -11.03
N ASP A 55 -2.29 14.98 -10.06
CA ASP A 55 -1.64 16.18 -9.50
C ASP A 55 -0.46 16.65 -10.37
N SER A 56 -0.65 16.71 -11.69
CA SER A 56 0.41 17.15 -12.62
C SER A 56 0.80 18.61 -12.41
#